data_AF-A0A1G2LEJ3-F1
#
_entry.id   AF-A0A1G2LEJ3-F1
#
_cell.length_a   1.000
_cell.length_b   1.000
_cell.length_c   1.000
_cell.angle_alpha   90.00
_cell.angle_beta   90.00
_cell.angle_gamma   90.00
#
_symmetry.space_group_name_H-M   'P 1'
#
loop_
_entity.id
_entity.type
_entity.pdbx_description
1 polymer ?
#
loop_
_entity_poly.entity_id
_entity_poly.type
_entity_poly.pdbx_seq_one_letter_code
_entity_poly.pdbx_strand_id
1 'polypeptide(L)'
;MFRYEVLMDAAVPTLTNAGKGGVMSRFIRELLTKADAVDPTGVAGPSLKVADGETVVGVLPDELRMFWAVRRDMNLAFRAEVDSVVVEEKREMGSRANEPSPGLKARMKANNAQAEYLNAVGDVFWASVRHEFPALAGKDNIGIRAGWEVVWFPKSLEATIRIVEISSPGHIPSPGSST
;
A
#
# COMPACT_ATOMS: atom_id res chain seq x y z
N MET A 1 20.28 -18.97 -1.97
CA MET A 1 19.15 -19.84 -2.36
C MET A 1 18.41 -20.24 -1.09
N PHE A 2 17.65 -19.31 -0.50
CA PHE A 2 16.78 -19.60 0.63
C PHE A 2 15.39 -19.93 0.08
N ARG A 3 14.90 -21.12 0.41
CA ARG A 3 13.68 -21.70 -0.14
C ARG A 3 12.46 -21.07 0.53
N TYR A 4 11.43 -20.83 -0.27
CA TYR A 4 10.08 -20.35 0.03
C TYR A 4 9.29 -21.14 1.11
N GLU A 5 9.93 -21.98 1.90
CA GLU A 5 9.29 -22.85 2.90
C GLU A 5 8.79 -22.05 4.11
N VAL A 6 9.44 -20.92 4.46
CA VAL A 6 9.11 -20.15 5.66
C VAL A 6 7.84 -19.29 5.51
N LEU A 7 7.53 -18.82 4.30
CA LEU A 7 6.30 -18.04 4.05
C LEU A 7 5.04 -18.93 3.93
N MET A 8 5.21 -20.21 3.65
CA MET A 8 4.10 -21.17 3.64
C MET A 8 3.69 -21.55 5.07
N ASP A 9 4.64 -21.74 5.99
CA ASP A 9 4.35 -22.25 7.35
C ASP A 9 3.51 -21.31 8.23
N ALA A 10 3.60 -19.99 8.04
CA ALA A 10 2.76 -19.04 8.76
C ALA A 10 1.30 -18.99 8.26
N ALA A 11 1.01 -19.54 7.07
CA ALA A 11 -0.31 -19.49 6.42
C ALA A 11 -1.06 -20.83 6.40
N VAL A 12 -0.39 -21.94 6.77
CA VAL A 12 -0.89 -23.30 6.56
C VAL A 12 -2.06 -23.74 7.46
N PRO A 13 -2.27 -23.28 8.72
CA PRO A 13 -3.41 -23.75 9.50
C PRO A 13 -4.78 -23.26 9.00
N THR A 14 -4.85 -22.28 8.09
CA THR A 14 -6.12 -21.73 7.58
C THR A 14 -6.48 -22.14 6.16
N LEU A 15 -5.64 -22.92 5.47
CA LEU A 15 -5.83 -23.26 4.05
C LEU A 15 -6.63 -24.55 3.80
N THR A 16 -7.05 -25.28 4.83
CA THR A 16 -7.80 -26.55 4.70
C THR A 16 -9.29 -26.41 4.97
N ASN A 17 -9.93 -25.33 4.52
CA ASN A 17 -11.38 -25.33 4.33
C ASN A 17 -11.76 -24.98 2.89
N ALA A 18 -12.24 -26.00 2.20
CA ALA A 18 -12.72 -26.01 0.83
C ALA A 18 -13.70 -24.84 0.60
N GLY A 19 -13.38 -23.99 -0.38
CA GLY A 19 -14.25 -22.92 -0.87
C GLY A 19 -13.69 -21.50 -0.80
N LYS A 20 -12.75 -21.20 0.11
CA LYS A 20 -12.17 -19.84 0.27
C LYS A 20 -10.66 -19.75 -0.01
N GLY A 21 -9.95 -20.87 -0.07
CA GLY A 21 -8.50 -20.92 -0.36
C GLY A 21 -8.10 -20.55 -1.80
N GLY A 22 -9.05 -20.45 -2.73
CA GLY A 22 -8.76 -20.19 -4.15
C GLY A 22 -8.47 -18.72 -4.50
N VAL A 23 -9.16 -17.77 -3.86
CA VAL A 23 -9.05 -16.34 -4.20
C VAL A 23 -7.89 -15.68 -3.46
N MET A 24 -7.76 -15.94 -2.14
CA MET A 24 -6.64 -15.42 -1.35
C MET A 24 -5.29 -15.95 -1.86
N SER A 25 -5.22 -17.24 -2.23
CA SER A 25 -3.99 -17.80 -2.80
C SER A 25 -3.71 -17.31 -4.22
N ARG A 26 -4.70 -16.82 -4.97
CA ARG A 26 -4.47 -16.18 -6.29
C ARG A 26 -3.93 -14.76 -6.12
N PHE A 27 -4.53 -13.98 -5.22
CA PHE A 27 -4.08 -12.62 -4.89
C PHE A 27 -2.60 -12.57 -4.49
N ILE A 28 -2.22 -13.39 -3.49
CA ILE A 28 -0.83 -13.43 -3.02
C ILE A 28 0.11 -13.91 -4.12
N ARG A 29 -0.29 -14.92 -4.91
CA ARG A 29 0.53 -15.40 -6.04
C ARG A 29 0.77 -14.34 -7.10
N GLU A 30 -0.26 -13.54 -7.43
CA GLU A 30 -0.12 -12.45 -8.40
C GLU A 30 0.84 -11.37 -7.88
N LEU A 31 0.73 -10.99 -6.61
CA LEU A 31 1.65 -10.02 -5.99
C LEU A 31 3.10 -10.51 -6.00
N LEU A 32 3.32 -11.77 -5.60
CA LEU A 32 4.65 -12.37 -5.63
C LEU A 32 5.21 -12.44 -7.06
N THR A 33 4.38 -12.82 -8.04
CA THR A 33 4.80 -12.86 -9.45
C THR A 33 5.20 -11.47 -9.96
N LYS A 34 4.47 -10.42 -9.56
CA LYS A 34 4.82 -9.03 -9.89
C LYS A 34 6.12 -8.61 -9.22
N ALA A 35 6.33 -9.00 -7.96
CA ALA A 35 7.55 -8.67 -7.21
C ALA A 35 8.78 -9.37 -7.79
N ASP A 36 8.67 -10.66 -8.16
CA ASP A 36 9.75 -11.45 -8.77
C ASP A 36 10.20 -10.90 -10.14
N ALA A 37 9.35 -10.13 -10.81
CA ALA A 37 9.66 -9.47 -12.06
C ALA A 37 10.41 -8.14 -11.89
N VAL A 38 10.55 -7.63 -10.66
CA VAL A 38 11.25 -6.38 -10.37
C VAL A 38 12.73 -6.65 -10.14
N ASP A 39 13.60 -5.91 -10.83
CA ASP A 39 15.03 -5.87 -10.49
C ASP A 39 15.23 -4.95 -9.27
N PRO A 40 15.68 -5.47 -8.11
CA PRO A 40 15.84 -4.69 -6.89
C PRO A 40 16.87 -3.56 -7.02
N THR A 41 17.85 -3.69 -7.92
CA THR A 41 18.92 -2.69 -8.09
C THR A 41 18.47 -1.45 -8.86
N GLY A 42 17.41 -1.59 -9.67
CA GLY A 42 16.83 -0.51 -10.47
C GLY A 42 15.68 0.24 -9.77
N VAL A 43 15.29 -0.16 -8.56
CA VAL A 43 14.16 0.46 -7.87
C VAL A 43 14.54 1.85 -7.37
N ALA A 44 13.89 2.87 -7.93
CA ALA A 44 13.99 4.24 -7.41
C ALA A 44 13.40 4.32 -6.00
N GLY A 45 14.25 4.36 -4.98
CA GLY A 45 13.85 4.40 -3.58
C GLY A 45 13.28 5.75 -3.13
N PRO A 46 12.88 5.86 -1.85
CA PRO A 46 12.39 7.11 -1.28
C PRO A 46 13.46 8.20 -1.33
N SER A 47 13.04 9.45 -1.55
CA SER A 47 13.94 10.61 -1.63
C SER A 47 14.12 11.35 -0.30
N LEU A 48 13.22 11.15 0.65
CA LEU A 48 13.24 11.85 1.93
C LEU A 48 14.30 11.27 2.86
N LYS A 49 15.18 12.12 3.38
CA LYS A 49 16.17 11.74 4.39
C LYS A 49 15.50 11.52 5.75
N VAL A 50 16.18 10.78 6.63
CA VAL A 50 15.81 10.65 8.03
C VAL A 50 15.75 12.03 8.67
N ALA A 51 14.62 12.33 9.31
CA ALA A 51 14.38 13.60 9.99
C ALA A 51 14.75 13.53 11.47
N ASP A 52 14.95 14.69 12.09
CA ASP A 52 15.23 14.79 13.52
C ASP A 52 14.07 14.19 14.34
N GLY A 53 14.42 13.32 15.28
CA GLY A 53 13.44 12.61 16.12
C GLY A 53 12.88 11.32 15.51
N GLU A 54 13.27 10.97 14.28
CA GLU A 54 13.05 9.63 13.74
C GLU A 54 14.10 8.65 14.27
N THR A 55 13.71 7.39 14.42
CA THR A 55 14.63 6.32 14.83
C THR A 55 14.73 5.29 13.71
N VAL A 56 15.95 5.09 13.19
CA VAL A 56 16.27 4.06 12.21
C VAL A 56 16.30 2.70 12.91
N VAL A 57 15.57 1.71 12.36
CA VAL A 57 15.54 0.34 12.88
C VAL A 57 16.32 -0.65 12.01
N GLY A 58 16.64 -0.25 10.77
CA GLY A 58 17.39 -1.08 9.84
C GLY A 58 17.25 -0.58 8.41
N VAL A 59 17.77 -1.40 7.48
CA VAL A 59 17.70 -1.16 6.04
C VAL A 59 16.78 -2.19 5.41
N LEU A 60 15.83 -1.74 4.59
CA LEU A 60 14.86 -2.61 3.93
C LEU A 60 15.59 -3.65 3.04
N PRO A 61 15.33 -4.97 3.21
CA PRO A 61 15.88 -6.01 2.35
C PRO A 61 15.34 -5.91 0.91
N ASP A 62 16.08 -6.47 -0.04
CA ASP A 62 15.76 -6.38 -1.47
C ASP A 62 14.38 -6.97 -1.80
N GLU A 63 13.97 -8.05 -1.14
CA GLU A 63 12.65 -8.66 -1.28
C GLU A 63 11.52 -7.68 -0.96
N LEU A 64 11.69 -6.90 0.11
CA LEU A 64 10.73 -5.87 0.48
C LEU A 64 10.87 -4.61 -0.38
N ARG A 65 12.05 -4.31 -0.94
CA ARG A 65 12.20 -3.23 -1.95
C ARG A 65 11.44 -3.55 -3.23
N MET A 66 11.51 -4.79 -3.71
CA MET A 66 10.75 -5.26 -4.87
C MET A 66 9.25 -5.13 -4.62
N PHE A 67 8.79 -5.57 -3.45
CA PHE A 67 7.37 -5.45 -3.11
C PHE A 67 6.92 -3.99 -2.94
N TRP A 68 7.77 -3.13 -2.35
CA TRP A 68 7.52 -1.70 -2.29
C TRP A 68 7.35 -1.09 -3.69
N ALA A 69 8.19 -1.48 -4.65
CA ALA A 69 8.12 -1.02 -6.03
C ALA A 69 6.77 -1.37 -6.67
N VAL A 70 6.34 -2.64 -6.54
CA VAL A 70 5.02 -3.08 -7.02
C VAL A 70 3.91 -2.26 -6.39
N ARG A 71 3.90 -2.12 -5.05
CA ARG A 71 2.89 -1.33 -4.34
C ARG A 71 2.88 0.13 -4.83
N ARG A 72 4.05 0.74 -5.02
CA ARG A 72 4.19 2.13 -5.49
C ARG A 72 3.61 2.28 -6.90
N ASP A 73 3.99 1.42 -7.83
CA ASP A 73 3.55 1.51 -9.23
C ASP A 73 2.05 1.30 -9.35
N MET A 74 1.49 0.38 -8.57
CA MET A 74 0.04 0.19 -8.49
C MET A 74 -0.67 1.43 -7.93
N ASN A 75 -0.10 2.10 -6.93
CA ASN A 75 -0.64 3.36 -6.40
C ASN A 75 -0.54 4.51 -7.42
N LEU A 76 0.56 4.60 -8.17
CA LEU A 76 0.73 5.63 -9.20
C LEU A 76 -0.28 5.45 -10.34
N ALA A 77 -0.45 4.22 -10.83
CA ALA A 77 -1.44 3.90 -11.85
C ALA A 77 -2.87 4.23 -11.36
N PHE A 78 -3.19 3.89 -10.12
CA PHE A 78 -4.49 4.19 -9.53
C PHE A 78 -4.74 5.70 -9.38
N ARG A 79 -3.75 6.49 -8.94
CA ARG A 79 -3.90 7.95 -8.86
C ARG A 79 -4.18 8.57 -10.22
N ALA A 80 -3.48 8.13 -11.27
CA ALA A 80 -3.74 8.60 -12.63
C ALA A 80 -5.18 8.28 -13.09
N GLU A 81 -5.71 7.10 -12.74
CA GLU A 81 -7.10 6.74 -13.04
C GLU A 81 -8.12 7.55 -12.22
N VAL A 82 -7.86 7.79 -10.95
CA VAL A 82 -8.70 8.66 -10.10
C VAL A 82 -8.75 10.07 -10.68
N ASP A 83 -7.60 10.63 -11.06
CA ASP A 83 -7.53 11.96 -11.68
C ASP A 83 -8.33 11.99 -12.99
N SER A 84 -8.24 10.94 -13.81
CA SER A 84 -9.03 10.78 -15.03
C SER A 84 -10.54 10.82 -14.74
N VAL A 85 -11.00 10.04 -13.75
CA VAL A 85 -12.42 9.98 -13.36
C VAL A 85 -12.91 11.31 -12.82
N VAL A 86 -12.12 12.01 -11.99
CA VAL A 86 -12.48 13.33 -11.45
C VAL A 86 -12.60 14.38 -12.55
N VAL A 87 -11.71 14.35 -13.55
CA VAL A 87 -11.78 15.27 -14.70
C VAL A 87 -13.04 14.99 -15.54
N GLU A 88 -13.36 13.72 -15.78
CA GLU A 88 -14.56 13.33 -16.53
C GLU A 88 -15.85 13.69 -15.78
N GLU A 89 -15.90 13.45 -14.47
CA GLU A 89 -17.02 13.84 -13.62
C GLU A 89 -17.26 15.35 -13.65
N LYS A 90 -16.22 16.16 -13.50
CA LYS A 90 -16.33 17.63 -13.62
C LYS A 90 -16.83 18.06 -14.99
N ARG A 91 -16.42 17.36 -16.06
CA ARG A 91 -16.89 17.65 -17.43
C ARG A 91 -18.36 17.31 -17.62
N GLU A 92 -18.80 16.13 -17.15
CA GLU A 92 -20.21 15.71 -17.25
C GLU A 92 -21.11 16.62 -16.41
N MET A 93 -20.75 16.85 -15.14
CA MET A 93 -21.54 17.68 -14.21
C MET A 93 -21.52 19.17 -14.61
N GLY A 94 -20.42 19.67 -15.18
CA GLY A 94 -20.34 21.03 -15.74
C GLY A 94 -21.20 21.24 -16.99
N SER A 95 -21.61 20.16 -17.67
CA SER A 95 -22.45 20.23 -18.87
C SER A 95 -23.96 20.27 -18.59
N ARG A 96 -24.35 20.49 -17.32
CA ARG A 96 -25.74 20.44 -16.78
C ARG A 96 -26.34 19.04 -16.76
N ALA A 97 -25.53 17.98 -16.82
CA ALA A 97 -26.02 16.67 -16.42
C ALA A 97 -26.32 16.70 -14.91
N ASN A 98 -27.52 16.27 -14.52
CA ASN A 98 -27.88 16.16 -13.11
C ASN A 98 -27.24 14.94 -12.43
N GLU A 99 -26.79 13.96 -13.22
CA GLU A 99 -26.15 12.74 -12.75
C GLU A 99 -25.04 12.27 -13.70
N PRO A 100 -24.01 11.59 -13.18
CA PRO A 100 -22.99 10.92 -13.98
C PRO A 100 -23.59 9.86 -14.93
N SER A 101 -22.97 9.68 -16.09
CA SER A 101 -23.32 8.64 -17.06
C SER A 101 -23.17 7.23 -16.44
N PRO A 102 -23.91 6.22 -16.94
CA PRO A 102 -23.75 4.84 -16.46
C PRO A 102 -22.32 4.31 -16.58
N GLY A 103 -21.59 4.75 -17.62
CA GLY A 103 -20.17 4.41 -17.81
C GLY A 103 -19.29 5.01 -16.71
N LEU A 104 -19.48 6.30 -16.40
CA LEU A 104 -18.76 6.96 -15.32
C LEU A 104 -19.09 6.36 -13.95
N LYS A 105 -20.38 6.06 -13.67
CA LYS A 105 -20.79 5.36 -12.43
C LYS A 105 -20.10 3.99 -12.29
N ALA A 106 -19.96 3.24 -13.37
CA ALA A 106 -19.26 1.96 -13.36
C ALA A 106 -17.75 2.12 -13.08
N ARG A 107 -17.09 3.11 -13.68
CA ARG A 107 -15.68 3.44 -13.41
C ARG A 107 -15.47 3.88 -11.96
N MET A 108 -16.32 4.74 -11.42
CA MET A 108 -16.26 5.16 -10.00
C MET A 108 -16.37 3.95 -9.06
N LYS A 109 -17.30 3.02 -9.34
CA LYS A 109 -17.44 1.77 -8.57
C LYS A 109 -16.20 0.88 -8.67
N ALA A 110 -15.62 0.75 -9.87
CA ALA A 110 -14.38 0.00 -10.07
C ALA A 110 -13.20 0.63 -9.30
N ASN A 111 -13.10 1.96 -9.27
CA ASN A 111 -12.08 2.67 -8.50
C ASN A 111 -12.21 2.41 -6.99
N ASN A 112 -13.43 2.35 -6.46
CA ASN A 112 -13.63 2.01 -5.04
C ASN A 112 -13.12 0.59 -4.71
N ALA A 113 -13.45 -0.40 -5.56
CA ALA A 113 -12.93 -1.76 -5.38
C ALA A 113 -11.40 -1.83 -5.53
N GLN A 114 -10.83 -1.05 -6.46
CA GLN A 114 -9.38 -0.95 -6.63
C GLN A 114 -8.71 -0.29 -5.42
N ALA A 115 -9.35 0.69 -4.78
CA ALA A 115 -8.85 1.31 -3.56
C ALA A 115 -8.77 0.29 -2.41
N GLU A 116 -9.82 -0.52 -2.23
CA GLU A 116 -9.81 -1.61 -1.24
C GLU A 116 -8.69 -2.63 -1.50
N TYR A 117 -8.49 -2.98 -2.77
CA TYR A 117 -7.38 -3.85 -3.18
C TYR A 117 -6.02 -3.24 -2.81
N LEU A 118 -5.79 -1.95 -3.10
CA LEU A 118 -4.53 -1.27 -2.77
C LEU A 118 -4.30 -1.14 -1.27
N ASN A 119 -5.36 -0.95 -0.49
CA ASN A 119 -5.28 -0.98 0.97
C ASN A 119 -4.79 -2.35 1.45
N ALA A 120 -5.36 -3.44 0.93
CA ALA A 120 -4.91 -4.79 1.26
C ALA A 120 -3.44 -5.04 0.86
N VAL A 121 -2.99 -4.56 -0.31
CA VAL A 121 -1.57 -4.63 -0.71
C VAL A 121 -0.68 -3.86 0.27
N GLY A 122 -1.12 -2.66 0.68
CA GLY A 122 -0.45 -1.85 1.69
C GLY A 122 -0.33 -2.58 3.03
N ASP A 123 -1.42 -3.15 3.51
CA ASP A 123 -1.46 -3.87 4.78
C ASP A 123 -0.51 -5.08 4.76
N VAL A 124 -0.51 -5.86 3.67
CA VAL A 124 0.41 -7.00 3.51
C VAL A 124 1.86 -6.52 3.49
N PHE A 125 2.17 -5.45 2.75
CA PHE A 125 3.52 -4.87 2.72
C PHE A 125 4.00 -4.46 4.12
N TRP A 126 3.18 -3.70 4.85
CA TRP A 126 3.56 -3.19 6.17
C TRP A 126 3.54 -4.27 7.26
N ALA A 127 2.75 -5.33 7.10
CA ALA A 127 2.84 -6.51 7.93
C ALA A 127 4.18 -7.23 7.72
N SER A 128 4.61 -7.41 6.46
CA SER A 128 5.91 -8.02 6.14
C SER A 128 7.09 -7.20 6.66
N VAL A 129 7.04 -5.87 6.57
CA VAL A 129 8.05 -4.98 7.16
C VAL A 129 8.12 -5.17 8.68
N ARG A 130 6.98 -5.23 9.39
CA ARG A 130 6.97 -5.46 10.85
C ARG A 130 7.46 -6.86 11.23
N HIS A 131 7.24 -7.85 10.38
CA HIS A 131 7.78 -9.19 10.58
C HIS A 131 9.31 -9.21 10.49
N GLU A 132 9.88 -8.50 9.52
CA GLU A 132 11.33 -8.37 9.33
C GLU A 132 12.01 -7.54 10.42
N PHE A 133 11.32 -6.53 10.95
CA PHE A 133 11.85 -5.63 11.99
C PHE A 133 11.02 -5.71 13.29
N PRO A 134 11.28 -6.68 14.18
CA PRO A 134 10.54 -6.85 15.44
C PRO A 134 10.53 -5.62 16.35
N ALA A 135 11.54 -4.73 16.23
CA ALA A 135 11.59 -3.45 16.94
C ALA A 135 10.40 -2.51 16.62
N LEU A 136 9.68 -2.77 15.52
CA LEU A 136 8.47 -2.06 15.11
C LEU A 136 7.18 -2.62 15.74
N ALA A 137 7.26 -3.66 16.56
CA ALA A 137 6.08 -4.21 17.24
C ALA A 137 5.39 -3.13 18.09
N GLY A 138 4.07 -2.96 17.89
CA GLY A 138 3.27 -1.94 18.56
C GLY A 138 3.58 -0.49 18.16
N LYS A 139 4.31 -0.27 17.05
CA LYS A 139 4.56 1.06 16.49
C LYS A 139 3.56 1.38 15.38
N ASP A 140 2.85 2.49 15.57
CA ASP A 140 1.84 2.94 14.62
C ASP A 140 2.45 3.69 13.44
N ASN A 141 3.42 4.59 13.69
CA ASN A 141 4.01 5.38 12.63
C ASN A 141 5.39 4.85 12.23
N ILE A 142 5.40 4.23 11.07
CA ILE A 142 6.59 3.68 10.42
C ILE A 142 6.71 4.26 9.01
N GLY A 143 7.92 4.34 8.50
CA GLY A 143 8.20 4.87 7.18
C GLY A 143 9.49 4.31 6.60
N ILE A 144 9.72 4.62 5.32
CA ILE A 144 10.97 4.30 4.62
C ILE A 144 11.57 5.61 4.12
N ARG A 145 12.86 5.79 4.31
CA ARG A 145 13.64 6.97 3.96
C ARG A 145 14.67 6.65 2.89
N ALA A 146 15.38 7.67 2.44
CA ALA A 146 16.49 7.57 1.51
C ALA A 146 17.51 6.55 2.01
N GLY A 147 18.13 5.82 1.07
CA GLY A 147 18.99 4.69 1.43
C GLY A 147 18.25 3.47 1.95
N TRP A 148 16.91 3.42 1.79
CA TRP A 148 16.05 2.33 2.25
C TRP A 148 16.01 2.16 3.76
N GLU A 149 16.27 3.23 4.50
CA GLU A 149 16.24 3.22 5.96
C GLU A 149 14.79 3.11 6.45
N VAL A 150 14.52 2.06 7.22
CA VAL A 150 13.22 1.87 7.88
C VAL A 150 13.25 2.63 9.18
N VAL A 151 12.25 3.49 9.37
CA VAL A 151 12.17 4.38 10.54
C VAL A 151 10.86 4.20 11.28
N TRP A 152 10.88 4.51 12.58
CA TRP A 152 9.68 4.80 13.35
C TRP A 152 9.72 6.22 13.91
N PHE A 153 8.55 6.81 14.13
CA PHE A 153 8.44 8.15 14.70
C PHE A 153 7.23 8.28 15.65
N PRO A 154 7.33 9.09 16.71
CA PRO A 154 6.22 9.38 17.60
C PRO A 154 5.10 10.15 16.90
N LYS A 155 3.86 9.98 17.37
CA LYS A 155 2.65 10.63 16.81
C LYS A 155 2.75 12.16 16.80
N SER A 156 3.49 12.75 17.73
CA SER A 156 3.77 14.19 17.77
C SER A 156 4.52 14.72 16.54
N LEU A 157 5.26 13.86 15.84
CA LEU A 157 5.97 14.22 14.61
C LEU A 157 5.16 13.94 13.34
N GLU A 158 4.03 13.22 13.43
CA GLU A 158 3.21 12.85 12.28
C GLU A 158 2.73 14.09 11.50
N ALA A 159 2.28 15.14 12.20
CA ALA A 159 1.84 16.39 11.59
C ALA A 159 2.98 17.18 10.91
N THR A 160 4.20 17.06 11.43
CA THR A 160 5.41 17.71 10.90
C THR A 160 5.95 16.98 9.68
N ILE A 161 5.80 15.66 9.65
CA ILE A 161 6.30 14.76 8.60
C ILE A 161 5.21 14.45 7.55
N ARG A 162 4.08 15.19 7.54
CA ARG A 162 2.89 14.98 6.68
C ARG A 162 3.11 15.01 5.15
N ILE A 163 4.35 14.97 4.69
CA ILE A 163 4.71 14.70 3.31
C ILE A 163 5.33 13.29 3.29
N VAL A 164 4.61 12.33 2.70
CA VAL A 164 5.04 11.00 2.19
C VAL A 164 4.72 9.77 3.07
N GLU A 165 3.83 8.94 2.50
CA GLU A 165 3.52 7.53 2.79
C GLU A 165 3.60 7.08 4.26
N ILE A 166 2.57 7.45 5.01
CA ILE A 166 2.28 6.91 6.33
C ILE A 166 1.45 5.64 6.16
N SER A 167 1.88 4.52 6.77
CA SER A 167 0.98 3.40 7.03
C SER A 167 0.37 3.59 8.40
N SER A 168 -0.88 4.00 8.46
CA SER A 168 -1.69 3.77 9.65
C SER A 168 -2.68 2.66 9.32
N PRO A 169 -2.57 1.47 9.93
CA PRO A 169 -3.70 0.54 9.95
C PRO A 169 -4.75 1.16 10.87
N GLY A 170 -5.86 1.61 10.28
CA GLY A 170 -7.04 2.02 11.04
C GLY A 170 -7.32 3.53 11.13
N HIS A 171 -7.37 4.24 10.00
CA HIS A 171 -8.30 5.37 9.87
C HIS A 171 -8.64 5.62 8.40
N ILE A 172 -9.82 5.15 7.98
CA ILE A 172 -10.52 5.75 6.84
C ILE A 172 -11.10 7.05 7.40
N PRO A 173 -10.69 8.25 6.92
CA PRO A 173 -11.45 9.45 7.22
C PRO A 173 -12.79 9.29 6.50
N SER A 174 -13.84 9.08 7.28
CA SER A 174 -15.21 9.12 6.78
C SER A 174 -15.47 10.52 6.21
N PRO A 175 -15.96 10.67 4.96
CA PRO A 175 -16.34 11.97 4.46
C PRO A 175 -17.64 12.38 5.12
N GLY A 176 -17.55 13.34 6.04
CA GLY A 176 -18.68 14.15 6.51
C GLY A 176 -19.19 13.80 7.91
N SER A 177 -19.00 14.72 8.85
CA SER A 177 -20.11 15.40 9.54
C SER A 177 -19.58 16.43 10.55
N SER A 178 -19.99 17.68 10.29
CA SER A 178 -20.41 18.71 11.26
C SER A 178 -19.30 19.36 12.12
N THR A 179 -19.21 20.69 12.25
CA THR A 179 -20.16 21.81 12.11
C THR A 179 -19.42 23.07 11.67
#